data_AF-A0A349NAT8-F1
#
_entry.id   AF-A0A349NAT8-F1
#
_cell.length_a   1.000
_cell.length_b   1.000
_cell.length_c   1.000
_cell.angle_alpha   90.00
_cell.angle_beta   90.00
_cell.angle_gamma   90.00
#
_symmetry.space_group_name_H-M   'P 1'
#
loop_
_entity.id
_entity.type
_entity.pdbx_description
1 polymer ?
#
loop_
_entity_poly.entity_id
_entity_poly.type
_entity_poly.pdbx_seq_one_letter_code
_entity_poly.pdbx_strand_id
1 'polypeptide(L)'
;IDRDGESDIKAMKRTLAALKSGGVLTLFPEGTRSPDGTLQSAKPGIGLIAAKSQSAIVPCRIFNAHKALSKESKLPNLNLSIHIVYGKALLPLEYDPGKSAGKERYQKIADNIMSAISKIKRPRLRVL
;
A
#
# COMPACT_ATOMS: atom_id res chain seq x y z
N ILE A 1 1.25 20.70 4.28
CA ILE A 1 0.61 19.57 5.00
C ILE A 1 1.23 19.60 6.38
N ASP A 2 0.55 20.27 7.31
CA ASP A 2 1.01 20.35 8.70
C ASP A 2 1.02 18.95 9.33
N ARG A 3 2.15 18.62 9.93
CA ARG A 3 2.39 17.39 10.69
C ARG A 3 2.41 17.75 12.16
N ASP A 4 1.29 18.21 12.68
CA ASP A 4 1.13 18.39 14.12
C ASP A 4 0.93 17.02 14.76
N GLY A 5 1.79 16.65 15.70
CA GLY A 5 1.85 15.30 16.28
C GLY A 5 0.53 14.81 16.90
N GLU A 6 -0.33 15.71 17.38
CA GLU A 6 -1.65 15.36 17.90
C GLU A 6 -2.65 14.95 16.80
N SER A 7 -2.60 15.63 15.65
CA SER A 7 -3.45 15.35 14.50
C SER A 7 -3.15 13.96 13.93
N ASP A 8 -1.86 13.63 13.81
CA ASP A 8 -1.39 12.33 13.33
C ASP A 8 -1.81 11.17 14.25
N ILE A 9 -1.76 11.36 15.57
CA ILE A 9 -2.21 10.36 16.54
C ILE A 9 -3.73 10.12 16.44
N LYS A 10 -4.51 11.20 16.30
CA LYS A 10 -5.98 11.09 16.18
C LYS A 10 -6.39 10.37 14.89
N ALA A 11 -5.72 10.67 13.78
CA ALA A 11 -5.91 9.98 12.51
C ALA A 11 -5.60 8.48 12.65
N MET A 12 -4.46 8.13 13.26
CA MET A 12 -4.07 6.74 13.50
C MET A 12 -5.12 5.97 14.33
N LYS A 13 -5.62 6.57 15.42
CA LYS A 13 -6.66 5.95 16.26
C LYS A 13 -7.95 5.68 15.48
N ARG A 14 -8.39 6.64 14.65
CA ARG A 14 -9.57 6.48 13.79
C ARG A 14 -9.39 5.35 12.78
N THR A 15 -8.22 5.29 12.14
CA THR A 15 -7.87 4.22 11.20
C THR A 15 -7.96 2.85 11.85
N LEU A 16 -7.38 2.67 13.04
CA LEU A 16 -7.43 1.40 13.76
C LEU A 16 -8.85 1.05 14.22
N ALA A 17 -9.65 2.03 14.64
CA ALA A 17 -11.05 1.82 15.02
C ALA A 17 -11.89 1.35 13.83
N ALA A 18 -11.72 1.97 12.65
CA ALA A 18 -12.42 1.59 11.43
C ALA A 18 -12.09 0.16 10.99
N LEU A 19 -10.81 -0.24 11.07
CA LEU A 19 -10.41 -1.63 10.78
C LEU A 19 -11.00 -2.62 11.79
N LYS A 20 -11.02 -2.25 13.08
CA LYS A 20 -11.60 -3.09 14.14
C LYS A 20 -13.11 -3.29 13.97
N SER A 21 -13.83 -2.33 13.40
CA SER A 21 -15.27 -2.44 13.12
C SER A 21 -15.58 -3.16 11.80
N GLY A 22 -14.61 -3.84 11.19
CA GLY A 22 -14.80 -4.55 9.91
C GLY A 22 -14.78 -3.65 8.67
N GLY A 23 -14.33 -2.40 8.82
CA GLY A 23 -14.15 -1.48 7.70
C GLY A 23 -12.93 -1.83 6.84
N VAL A 24 -12.84 -1.19 5.67
CA VAL A 24 -11.75 -1.38 4.71
C VAL A 24 -10.95 -0.10 4.58
N LEU A 25 -9.63 -0.23 4.48
CA LEU A 25 -8.70 0.88 4.31
C LEU A 25 -7.75 0.61 3.15
N THR A 26 -7.58 1.60 2.28
CA THR A 26 -6.58 1.59 1.21
C THR A 26 -5.38 2.45 1.63
N LEU A 27 -4.18 1.88 1.54
CA LEU A 27 -2.92 2.57 1.82
C LEU A 27 -1.94 2.35 0.68
N PHE A 28 -1.14 3.38 0.39
CA PHE A 28 0.01 3.28 -0.50
C PHE A 28 1.28 3.18 0.34
N PRO A 29 2.01 2.06 0.34
CA PRO A 29 3.18 1.87 1.20
C PRO A 29 4.26 2.94 1.00
N GLU A 30 4.38 3.47 -0.21
CA GLU A 30 5.33 4.52 -0.62
C GLU A 30 4.93 5.93 -0.12
N GLY A 31 3.62 6.12 0.14
CA GLY A 31 3.05 7.37 0.65
C GLY A 31 3.04 8.56 -0.33
N THR A 32 3.43 8.37 -1.59
CA THR A 32 3.31 9.37 -2.67
C THR A 32 3.16 8.66 -4.01
N ARG A 33 2.70 9.39 -5.03
CA ARG A 33 2.73 8.90 -6.41
C ARG A 33 4.17 8.74 -6.88
N SER A 34 4.45 7.65 -7.59
CA SER A 34 5.74 7.40 -8.23
C SER A 34 6.01 8.42 -9.35
N PRO A 35 7.25 8.94 -9.48
CA PRO A 35 7.63 9.91 -10.52
C PRO A 35 7.89 9.27 -11.90
N ASP A 36 8.07 7.95 -11.97
CA ASP A 36 8.41 7.24 -13.21
C ASP A 36 7.56 5.98 -13.43
N GLY A 37 6.73 5.61 -12.45
CA GLY A 37 5.90 4.42 -12.46
C GLY A 37 6.58 3.17 -11.90
N THR A 38 7.82 3.28 -11.41
CA THR A 38 8.49 2.22 -10.64
C THR A 38 8.03 2.23 -9.19
N LEU A 39 7.99 1.05 -8.56
CA LEU A 39 7.66 0.93 -7.14
C LEU A 39 8.79 1.54 -6.31
N GLN A 40 8.45 2.44 -5.40
CA GLN A 40 9.38 3.02 -4.44
C GLN A 40 9.46 2.19 -3.15
N SER A 41 10.36 2.58 -2.24
CA SER A 41 10.50 1.91 -0.94
C SER A 41 9.27 2.10 -0.05
N ALA A 42 8.93 1.06 0.70
CA ALA A 42 7.87 1.09 1.69
C ALA A 42 8.25 1.99 2.87
N LYS A 43 7.27 2.72 3.42
CA LYS A 43 7.41 3.46 4.67
C LYS A 43 6.92 2.64 5.86
N PRO A 44 7.54 2.74 7.05
CA PRO A 44 7.23 1.89 8.20
C PRO A 44 5.83 2.12 8.77
N GLY A 45 5.18 3.25 8.44
CA GLY A 45 3.83 3.59 8.93
C GLY A 45 2.76 2.55 8.56
N ILE A 46 2.84 1.94 7.37
CA ILE A 46 1.91 0.85 7.01
C ILE A 46 2.14 -0.38 7.88
N GLY A 47 3.40 -0.68 8.22
CA GLY A 47 3.75 -1.78 9.09
C GLY A 47 3.26 -1.58 10.53
N LEU A 48 3.24 -0.34 11.03
CA LEU A 48 2.62 -0.01 12.31
C LEU A 48 1.11 -0.31 12.29
N ILE A 49 0.39 0.15 11.25
CA ILE A 49 -1.04 -0.09 11.10
C ILE A 49 -1.34 -1.59 11.00
N ALA A 50 -0.60 -2.31 10.17
CA ALA A 50 -0.74 -3.75 9.98
C ALA A 50 -0.45 -4.55 11.28
N ALA A 51 0.63 -4.20 12.00
CA ALA A 51 0.97 -4.83 13.27
C ALA A 51 -0.07 -4.57 14.36
N LYS A 52 -0.71 -3.40 14.39
CA LYS A 52 -1.69 -3.02 15.40
C LYS A 52 -3.09 -3.56 15.09
N SER A 53 -3.49 -3.56 13.83
CA SER A 53 -4.81 -4.00 13.39
C SER A 53 -4.92 -5.52 13.26
N GLN A 54 -3.81 -6.23 13.01
CA GLN A 54 -3.80 -7.67 12.75
C GLN A 54 -4.81 -8.07 11.65
N SER A 55 -5.06 -7.16 10.69
CA SER A 55 -6.03 -7.35 9.62
C SER A 55 -5.40 -8.11 8.45
N ALA A 56 -6.21 -8.88 7.71
CA ALA A 56 -5.78 -9.41 6.43
C ALA A 56 -5.49 -8.25 5.45
N ILE A 57 -4.47 -8.41 4.62
CA ILE A 57 -4.05 -7.41 3.64
C ILE A 57 -4.22 -7.98 2.25
N VAL A 58 -4.88 -7.26 1.35
CA VAL A 58 -4.95 -7.63 -0.07
C VAL A 58 -3.95 -6.76 -0.84
N PRO A 59 -2.81 -7.31 -1.29
CA PRO A 59 -1.85 -6.56 -2.10
C PRO A 59 -2.49 -6.13 -3.42
N CYS A 60 -2.24 -4.90 -3.85
CA CYS A 60 -2.77 -4.37 -5.10
C CYS A 60 -1.66 -3.64 -5.87
N ARG A 61 -1.60 -3.84 -7.19
CA ARG A 61 -0.68 -3.13 -8.07
C ARG A 61 -1.42 -2.48 -9.23
N ILE A 62 -1.10 -1.21 -9.47
CA ILE A 62 -1.66 -0.41 -10.55
C ILE A 62 -0.61 -0.24 -11.64
N PHE A 63 -0.95 -0.61 -12.87
CA PHE A 63 -0.09 -0.45 -14.04
C PHE A 63 -0.60 0.66 -14.94
N ASN A 64 0.33 1.34 -15.62
CA ASN A 64 0.10 2.46 -16.54
C ASN A 64 -0.51 3.74 -15.95
N ALA A 65 -0.95 3.75 -14.68
CA ALA A 65 -1.52 4.95 -14.06
C ALA A 65 -0.58 6.16 -14.13
N HIS A 66 0.72 5.99 -13.91
CA HIS A 66 1.71 7.07 -14.06
C HIS A 66 1.75 7.67 -15.48
N LYS A 67 1.57 6.85 -16.52
CA LYS A 67 1.55 7.30 -17.91
C LYS A 67 0.21 7.94 -18.29
N ALA A 68 -0.88 7.44 -17.71
CA ALA A 68 -2.23 7.98 -17.91
C ALA A 68 -2.40 9.32 -17.21
N LEU A 69 -1.83 9.52 -16.02
CA LEU A 69 -1.86 10.77 -15.29
C LEU A 69 -0.61 10.89 -14.41
N SER A 70 0.43 11.55 -14.92
CA SER A 70 1.66 11.77 -14.16
C SER A 70 1.44 12.77 -13.02
N LYS A 71 2.44 12.96 -12.17
CA LYS A 71 2.35 13.91 -11.05
C LYS A 71 2.26 15.37 -11.53
N GLU A 72 2.87 15.67 -12.67
CA GLU A 72 2.97 16.98 -13.32
C GLU A 72 1.83 17.24 -14.31
N SER A 73 1.16 16.18 -14.79
CA SER A 73 0.10 16.28 -15.78
C SER A 73 -1.19 16.83 -15.17
N LYS A 74 -1.81 17.82 -15.84
CA LYS A 74 -3.11 18.37 -15.45
C LYS A 74 -4.31 17.60 -16.01
N LEU A 75 -4.12 16.91 -17.13
CA LEU A 75 -5.17 16.16 -17.83
C LEU A 75 -4.74 14.71 -18.06
N PRO A 76 -5.67 13.75 -17.97
CA PRO A 76 -5.38 12.34 -18.20
C PRO A 76 -5.25 12.02 -19.70
N ASN A 77 -4.33 11.10 -20.05
CA ASN A 77 -4.27 10.47 -21.35
C ASN A 77 -5.23 9.27 -21.41
N LEU A 78 -6.37 9.46 -22.07
CA LEU A 78 -7.44 8.47 -22.17
C LEU A 78 -7.15 7.32 -23.16
N ASN A 79 -6.07 7.42 -23.95
CA ASN A 79 -5.68 6.37 -24.89
C ASN A 79 -4.91 5.21 -24.23
N LEU A 80 -4.70 5.28 -22.91
CA LEU A 80 -3.96 4.28 -22.15
C LEU A 80 -4.88 3.46 -21.25
N SER A 81 -4.80 2.14 -21.34
CA SER A 81 -5.48 1.26 -20.40
C SER A 81 -4.74 1.20 -19.06
N ILE A 82 -5.44 1.51 -17.98
CA ILE A 82 -5.01 1.30 -16.59
C ILE A 82 -5.40 -0.12 -16.18
N HIS A 83 -4.47 -0.85 -15.55
CA HIS A 83 -4.73 -2.19 -15.02
C HIS A 83 -4.58 -2.17 -13.51
N ILE A 84 -5.60 -2.61 -12.78
CA ILE A 84 -5.56 -2.79 -11.33
C ILE A 84 -5.63 -4.29 -11.05
N VAL A 85 -4.63 -4.81 -10.36
CA VAL A 85 -4.49 -6.25 -10.14
C VAL A 85 -4.32 -6.50 -8.65
N TYR A 86 -5.19 -7.36 -8.11
CA TYR A 86 -5.14 -7.79 -6.72
C TYR A 86 -4.39 -9.12 -6.61
N GLY A 87 -3.53 -9.22 -5.59
CA GLY A 87 -2.82 -10.44 -5.24
C GLY A 87 -3.59 -11.30 -4.23
N LYS A 88 -2.99 -12.42 -3.85
CA LYS A 88 -3.50 -13.26 -2.75
C LYS A 88 -3.48 -12.46 -1.45
N ALA A 89 -4.55 -12.56 -0.67
CA ALA A 89 -4.60 -11.99 0.67
C ALA A 89 -3.48 -12.55 1.55
N LEU A 90 -2.82 -11.67 2.30
CA LEU A 90 -1.83 -11.98 3.32
C LEU A 90 -2.50 -11.94 4.69
N LEU A 91 -2.37 -13.03 5.44
CA LEU A 91 -2.75 -13.10 6.84
C LEU A 91 -1.63 -12.53 7.72
N PRO A 92 -1.92 -12.15 8.98
CA PRO A 92 -0.93 -11.55 9.89
C PRO A 92 0.39 -12.31 9.98
N LEU A 93 0.34 -13.63 10.05
CA LEU A 93 1.53 -14.48 10.14
C LEU A 93 2.38 -14.49 8.86
N GLU A 94 1.82 -14.12 7.71
CA GLU A 94 2.53 -14.09 6.43
C GLU A 94 3.36 -12.80 6.25
N TYR A 95 2.97 -11.69 6.89
CA TYR A 95 3.65 -10.40 6.74
C TYR A 95 4.38 -9.93 8.00
N ASP A 96 4.03 -10.42 9.19
CA ASP A 96 4.57 -9.95 10.48
C ASP A 96 5.59 -10.93 11.07
N PRO A 97 6.89 -10.56 11.12
CA PRO A 97 7.93 -11.42 11.69
C PRO A 97 7.85 -11.51 13.23
N GLY A 98 6.87 -10.86 13.86
CA GLY A 98 6.66 -10.90 15.30
C GLY A 98 7.52 -9.88 16.07
N LYS A 99 7.29 -9.83 17.39
CA LYS A 99 7.92 -8.83 18.28
C LYS A 99 9.43 -9.00 18.42
N SER A 100 9.97 -10.19 18.19
CA SER A 100 11.41 -10.49 18.23
C SER A 100 12.20 -9.71 17.15
N ALA A 101 11.54 -9.25 16.08
CA ALA A 101 12.15 -8.38 15.08
C ALA A 101 12.50 -6.96 15.58
N GLY A 102 12.12 -6.62 16.83
CA GLY A 102 12.58 -5.42 17.51
C GLY A 102 12.20 -4.11 16.81
N LYS A 103 13.15 -3.16 16.80
CA LYS A 103 12.94 -1.79 16.27
C LYS A 103 12.60 -1.77 14.78
N GLU A 104 13.01 -2.79 14.03
CA GLU A 104 12.80 -2.89 12.57
C GLU A 104 11.49 -3.54 12.19
N ARG A 105 10.73 -4.09 13.15
CA ARG A 105 9.53 -4.89 12.88
C ARG A 105 8.58 -4.20 11.90
N TYR A 106 8.29 -2.92 12.11
CA TYR A 106 7.36 -2.19 11.24
C TYR A 106 7.91 -1.96 9.83
N GLN A 107 9.21 -1.74 9.68
CA GLN A 107 9.82 -1.66 8.35
C GLN A 107 9.77 -3.02 7.65
N LYS A 108 10.12 -4.11 8.35
CA LYS A 108 10.05 -5.48 7.79
C LYS A 108 8.64 -5.85 7.34
N ILE A 109 7.61 -5.47 8.11
CA ILE A 109 6.22 -5.67 7.69
C ILE A 109 5.93 -4.89 6.39
N ALA A 110 6.32 -3.62 6.33
CA ALA A 110 6.10 -2.78 5.15
C ALA A 110 6.80 -3.36 3.92
N ASP A 111 8.03 -3.85 4.08
CA ASP A 111 8.82 -4.46 3.01
C ASP A 111 8.22 -5.80 2.56
N ASN A 112 7.73 -6.63 3.49
CA ASN A 112 7.03 -7.88 3.17
C ASN A 112 5.77 -7.62 2.34
N ILE A 113 4.98 -6.60 2.71
CA ILE A 113 3.80 -6.17 1.94
C ILE A 113 4.22 -5.70 0.55
N MET A 114 5.26 -4.85 0.45
CA MET A 114 5.76 -4.39 -0.85
C MET A 114 6.36 -5.50 -1.71
N SER A 115 6.98 -6.51 -1.10
CA SER A 115 7.44 -7.73 -1.77
C SER A 115 6.27 -8.52 -2.37
N ALA A 116 5.14 -8.58 -1.68
CA ALA A 116 3.93 -9.19 -2.24
C ALA A 116 3.36 -8.37 -3.42
N ILE A 117 3.34 -7.04 -3.31
CA ILE A 117 2.90 -6.14 -4.39
C ILE A 117 3.81 -6.26 -5.61
N SER A 118 5.14 -6.33 -5.43
CA SER A 118 6.10 -6.38 -6.54
C SER A 118 5.99 -7.67 -7.38
N LYS A 119 5.53 -8.77 -6.76
CA LYS A 119 5.26 -10.05 -7.44
C LYS A 119 4.02 -10.01 -8.33
N ILE A 120 3.11 -9.05 -8.13
CA ILE A 120 1.94 -8.89 -8.99
C ILE A 120 2.40 -8.45 -10.38
N LYS A 121 1.94 -9.19 -11.40
CA LYS A 121 2.22 -8.92 -12.81
C LYS A 121 1.00 -8.33 -13.50
N ARG A 122 1.26 -7.51 -14.52
CA ARG A 122 0.21 -7.02 -15.41
C ARG A 122 -0.45 -8.21 -16.10
N PRO A 123 -1.79 -8.26 -16.21
CA PRO A 123 -2.46 -9.30 -16.97
C PRO A 123 -1.97 -9.25 -18.42
N ARG A 124 -1.66 -10.43 -18.98
CA ARG A 124 -1.55 -10.58 -20.42
C ARG A 124 -2.97 -10.55 -20.96
N LEU A 125 -3.38 -9.44 -21.56
CA LEU A 125 -4.64 -9.40 -22.31
C LEU A 125 -4.55 -10.46 -23.41
N ARG A 126 -5.42 -11.47 -23.37
CA ARG A 126 -5.81 -12.17 -24.61
C ARG A 126 -6.80 -11.23 -25.28
N VAL A 127 -6.41 -10.68 -26.41
CA VAL A 127 -7.38 -10.09 -27.34
C VAL A 127 -8.18 -11.28 -27.86
N LEU A 128 -9.48 -11.32 -27.57
CA LEU A 128 -10.43 -12.21 -28.24
C LEU A 128 -10.80 -11.60 -29.58
#